data_AF-A0A3B8HPG3-F1
#
_entry.id   AF-A0A3B8HPG3-F1
#
_cell.length_a   1.000
_cell.length_b   1.000
_cell.length_c   1.000
_cell.angle_alpha   90.00
_cell.angle_beta   90.00
_cell.angle_gamma   90.00
#
_symmetry.space_group_name_H-M   'P 1'
#
loop_
_entity.id
_entity.type
_entity.pdbx_description
1 polymer ?
#
loop_
_entity_poly.entity_id
_entity_poly.type
_entity_poly.pdbx_seq_one_letter_code
_entity_poly.pdbx_strand_id
1 'polypeptide(L)'
;MAAVNGGFAGKVLRVDLSTGKISFEDTVEKYREVLGGTGIGYQVLWDEVPAGTKPFDAANQIVFATGVLAGTGVPCNGRTAVTTLFPSCWP
;
A
#
# COMPACT_ATOMS: atom_id res chain seq x y z
N MET A 1 8.34 -20.59 -16.85
CA MET A 1 8.85 -19.21 -16.89
C MET A 1 8.77 -18.65 -15.48
N ALA A 2 9.89 -18.32 -14.85
CA ALA A 2 9.89 -17.72 -13.52
C ALA A 2 9.23 -16.33 -13.60
N ALA A 3 8.24 -16.06 -12.76
CA ALA A 3 7.57 -14.78 -12.73
C ALA A 3 8.59 -13.68 -12.41
N VAL A 4 8.73 -12.70 -13.29
CA VAL A 4 9.66 -11.55 -13.17
C VAL A 4 9.41 -10.74 -11.88
N ASN A 5 8.25 -10.95 -11.24
CA ASN A 5 7.74 -10.13 -10.15
C ASN A 5 7.78 -10.81 -8.76
N GLY A 6 8.30 -12.04 -8.61
CA GLY A 6 8.60 -12.62 -7.28
C GLY A 6 7.45 -12.62 -6.25
N GLY A 7 6.18 -12.72 -6.68
CA GLY A 7 5.00 -12.69 -5.81
C GLY A 7 4.22 -11.36 -5.82
N PHE A 8 4.78 -10.28 -6.37
CA PHE A 8 4.05 -9.03 -6.57
C PHE A 8 3.04 -9.13 -7.70
N ALA A 9 1.88 -8.50 -7.53
CA ALA A 9 0.89 -8.33 -8.60
C ALA A 9 1.40 -7.47 -9.77
N GLY A 10 2.43 -6.65 -9.52
CA GLY A 10 3.08 -5.80 -10.53
C GLY A 10 2.45 -4.43 -10.72
N LYS A 11 1.24 -4.18 -10.19
CA LYS A 11 0.56 -2.89 -10.29
C LYS A 11 -0.18 -2.54 -9.01
N VAL A 12 -0.20 -1.24 -8.71
CA VAL A 12 -0.98 -0.62 -7.64
C VAL A 12 -2.04 0.28 -8.26
N LEU A 13 -3.23 0.28 -7.66
CA LEU A 13 -4.31 1.19 -8.00
C LEU A 13 -4.18 2.45 -7.13
N ARG A 14 -4.19 3.62 -7.77
CA ARG A 14 -4.23 4.93 -7.11
C ARG A 14 -5.59 5.57 -7.37
N VAL A 15 -6.27 5.95 -6.29
CA VAL A 15 -7.59 6.57 -6.34
C VAL A 15 -7.54 7.88 -5.58
N ASP A 16 -7.78 8.98 -6.27
CA ASP A 16 -8.01 10.30 -5.67
C ASP A 16 -9.52 10.46 -5.47
N LEU A 17 -9.96 10.52 -4.20
CA LEU A 17 -11.38 10.67 -3.86
C LEU A 17 -11.88 12.12 -3.99
N SER A 18 -10.99 13.12 -4.00
CA SER A 18 -11.36 14.52 -4.19
C SER A 18 -11.70 14.81 -5.66
N THR A 19 -10.94 14.23 -6.60
CA THR A 19 -11.18 14.43 -8.04
C THR A 19 -11.88 13.25 -8.73
N GLY A 20 -11.97 12.09 -8.06
CA GLY A 20 -12.46 10.84 -8.64
C GLY A 20 -11.48 10.21 -9.65
N LYS A 21 -10.21 10.62 -9.65
CA LYS A 21 -9.22 10.15 -10.63
C LYS A 21 -8.71 8.77 -10.22
N ILE A 22 -8.70 7.84 -11.18
CA ILE A 22 -8.17 6.49 -11.01
C ILE A 22 -6.97 6.33 -11.94
N SER A 23 -5.86 5.85 -11.39
CA SER A 23 -4.63 5.58 -12.15
C SER A 23 -3.92 4.33 -11.64
N PHE A 24 -2.96 3.85 -12.43
CA PHE A 24 -2.18 2.66 -12.13
C PHE A 24 -0.69 3.02 -12.06
N GLU A 25 0.03 2.42 -11.12
CA GLU A 25 1.46 2.60 -10.92
C GLU A 25 2.15 1.23 -10.87
N ASP A 26 3.36 1.10 -11.40
CA ASP A 26 4.12 -0.15 -11.29
C ASP A 26 4.60 -0.35 -9.84
N THR A 27 4.38 -1.54 -9.30
CA THR A 27 4.70 -1.83 -7.88
C THR A 27 6.12 -2.35 -7.71
N VAL A 28 6.69 -3.02 -8.73
CA VAL A 28 7.94 -3.78 -8.56
C VAL A 28 9.12 -2.84 -8.45
N GLU A 29 9.17 -1.75 -9.22
CA GLU A 29 10.29 -0.82 -9.14
C GLU A 29 10.29 -0.03 -7.83
N LYS A 30 9.13 0.43 -7.38
CA LYS A 30 9.00 1.34 -6.23
C LYS A 30 9.04 0.62 -4.88
N TYR A 31 8.47 -0.57 -4.79
CA TYR A 31 8.26 -1.27 -3.52
C TYR A 31 9.05 -2.58 -3.40
N ARG A 32 10.06 -2.80 -4.24
CA ARG A 32 10.86 -4.04 -4.22
C ARG A 32 11.48 -4.33 -2.86
N GLU A 33 11.93 -3.28 -2.19
CA GLU A 33 12.66 -3.38 -0.93
C GLU A 33 11.75 -3.66 0.27
N VAL A 34 10.44 -3.46 0.11
CA VAL A 34 9.43 -3.76 1.12
C VAL A 34 8.67 -5.02 0.71
N LEU A 35 8.70 -6.06 1.56
CA LEU A 35 8.17 -7.41 1.30
C LEU A 35 6.64 -7.50 1.06
N GLY A 36 5.94 -6.38 0.85
CA GLY A 36 4.49 -6.29 0.69
C GLY A 36 3.74 -5.88 1.96
N GLY A 37 2.41 -5.89 1.87
CA GLY A 37 1.50 -5.62 2.99
C GLY A 37 1.79 -4.30 3.68
N THR A 38 1.93 -4.32 5.01
CA THR A 38 2.19 -3.12 5.82
C THR A 38 3.46 -2.37 5.40
N GLY A 39 4.47 -3.07 4.86
CA GLY A 39 5.68 -2.43 4.36
C GLY A 39 5.40 -1.43 3.23
N ILE A 40 4.53 -1.81 2.29
CA ILE A 40 4.06 -0.89 1.23
C ILE A 40 3.29 0.27 1.85
N GLY A 41 2.40 -0.02 2.80
CA GLY A 41 1.64 1.00 3.52
C GLY A 41 2.53 2.05 4.17
N TYR A 42 3.59 1.64 4.86
CA TYR A 42 4.52 2.57 5.50
C TYR A 42 5.39 3.34 4.51
N GLN A 43 5.87 2.71 3.44
CA GLN A 43 6.65 3.42 2.43
C GLN A 43 5.82 4.51 1.75
N VAL A 44 4.57 4.21 1.40
CA VAL A 44 3.63 5.19 0.84
C VAL A 44 3.39 6.35 1.81
N LEU A 45 3.10 6.06 3.07
CA LEU A 45 2.90 7.11 4.07
C LEU A 45 4.16 7.95 4.29
N TRP A 46 5.33 7.32 4.29
CA TRP A 46 6.61 8.01 4.48
C TRP A 46 6.94 8.97 3.34
N ASP A 47 6.68 8.56 2.10
CA ASP A 47 7.02 9.33 0.91
C ASP A 47 5.98 10.41 0.58
N GLU A 48 4.69 10.16 0.85
CA GLU A 48 3.58 10.95 0.30
C GLU A 48 2.75 11.70 1.33
N VAL A 49 2.82 11.34 2.62
CA VAL A 49 2.06 12.04 3.68
C VAL A 49 2.97 13.03 4.42
N PRO A 50 2.71 14.35 4.30
CA PRO A 50 3.54 15.36 4.95
C PRO A 50 3.56 15.23 6.48
N ALA A 51 4.69 15.63 7.08
CA ALA A 51 4.78 15.75 8.53
C ALA A 51 3.73 16.76 9.05
N GLY A 52 3.03 16.38 10.11
CA GLY A 52 1.98 17.20 10.73
C GLY A 52 0.58 17.01 10.14
N THR A 53 0.41 16.17 9.11
CA THR A 53 -0.92 15.75 8.63
C THR A 53 -1.72 15.10 9.76
N LYS A 54 -2.98 15.51 9.90
CA LYS A 54 -3.92 14.94 10.88
C LYS A 54 -4.74 13.79 10.27
N PRO A 55 -5.31 12.90 11.10
CA PRO A 55 -6.05 11.73 10.63
C PRO A 55 -7.22 12.01 9.69
N PHE A 56 -7.85 13.19 9.77
CA PHE A 56 -8.99 13.57 8.93
C PHE A 56 -8.63 14.55 7.80
N ASP A 57 -7.36 14.90 7.64
CA ASP A 57 -6.93 15.78 6.55
C ASP A 57 -6.97 15.03 5.22
N ALA A 58 -7.28 15.74 4.13
CA ALA A 58 -7.30 15.16 2.78
C ALA A 58 -5.93 14.63 2.32
N ALA A 59 -4.84 15.07 2.96
CA ALA A 59 -3.50 14.58 2.72
C ALA A 59 -3.22 13.22 3.39
N ASN A 60 -4.07 12.77 4.33
CA ASN A 60 -3.95 11.43 4.90
C ASN A 60 -4.34 10.39 3.84
N GLN A 61 -3.52 9.37 3.68
CA GLN A 61 -3.78 8.29 2.74
C GLN A 61 -4.22 7.02 3.47
N ILE A 62 -5.09 6.24 2.81
CA ILE A 62 -5.49 4.91 3.25
C ILE A 62 -4.95 3.91 2.24
N VAL A 63 -4.04 3.06 2.69
CA VAL A 63 -3.36 2.08 1.84
C VAL A 63 -3.90 0.70 2.14
N PHE A 64 -4.42 0.04 1.12
CA PHE A 64 -4.80 -1.38 1.14
C PHE A 64 -3.71 -2.16 0.41
N ALA A 65 -2.97 -2.98 1.15
CA ALA A 65 -1.86 -3.74 0.60
C ALA A 65 -1.92 -5.20 1.03
N THR A 66 -1.66 -6.10 0.10
CA THR A 66 -1.52 -7.53 0.36
C THR A 66 -0.04 -7.91 0.48
N GLY A 67 0.25 -8.97 1.22
CA GLY A 67 1.60 -9.55 1.24
C GLY A 67 1.93 -10.24 -0.08
N VAL A 68 3.22 -10.40 -0.40
CA VAL A 68 3.70 -11.04 -1.64
C VAL A 68 3.28 -12.50 -1.82
N LEU A 69 2.80 -13.16 -0.76
CA LEU A 69 2.29 -14.53 -0.83
C LEU A 69 0.77 -14.60 -1.02
N ALA A 70 0.07 -13.47 -1.00
CA ALA A 70 -1.37 -13.45 -1.14
C ALA A 70 -1.80 -14.00 -2.51
N GLY A 71 -2.76 -14.93 -2.51
CA GLY A 71 -3.25 -15.59 -3.73
C GLY A 71 -2.39 -16.77 -4.20
N THR A 72 -1.36 -17.14 -3.45
CA THR A 72 -0.56 -18.36 -3.72
C THR A 72 -1.15 -19.59 -3.05
N GLY A 73 -0.49 -20.76 -3.16
CA GLY A 73 -0.86 -21.99 -2.45
C GLY A 73 -0.33 -22.09 -1.01
N VAL A 74 0.40 -21.09 -0.51
CA VAL A 74 0.98 -21.13 0.85
C VAL A 74 -0.13 -21.09 1.91
N PRO A 75 -0.17 -21.97 2.92
CA PRO A 75 -1.20 -21.90 3.95
C PRO A 75 -1.30 -20.52 4.62
N CYS A 76 -2.52 -20.07 4.90
CA CYS A 76 -2.80 -18.81 5.63
C CYS A 76 -2.32 -17.51 4.96
N ASN A 77 -2.28 -17.44 3.62
CA ASN A 77 -1.73 -16.29 2.88
C ASN A 77 -2.72 -15.14 2.57
N GLY A 78 -4.01 -15.27 2.88
CA GLY A 78 -5.07 -14.33 2.47
C GLY A 78 -5.23 -13.07 3.32
N ARG A 79 -4.14 -12.52 3.88
CA ARG A 79 -4.19 -11.34 4.74
C ARG A 79 -4.05 -10.04 3.95
N THR A 80 -4.82 -9.04 4.35
CA THR A 80 -4.74 -7.66 3.85
C THR A 80 -4.32 -6.74 4.99
N ALA A 81 -3.31 -5.92 4.75
CA ALA A 81 -2.92 -4.83 5.63
C ALA A 81 -3.62 -3.55 5.19
N VAL A 82 -4.23 -2.86 6.15
CA VAL A 82 -4.76 -1.51 5.96
C VAL A 82 -3.91 -0.57 6.79
N THR A 83 -3.35 0.45 6.16
CA THR A 83 -2.43 1.38 6.83
C THR A 83 -2.86 2.81 6.56
N THR A 84 -2.94 3.61 7.61
CA THR A 84 -3.32 5.03 7.57
C THR A 84 -2.91 5.71 8.88
N LEU A 85 -2.92 7.05 8.93
CA LEU A 85 -2.86 7.77 10.20
C LEU A 85 -4.14 7.53 10.98
N PHE A 86 -4.00 6.87 12.14
CA PHE A 86 -5.15 6.41 12.91
C PHE A 86 -5.69 7.53 13.82
N PRO A 87 -7.01 7.78 13.84
CA PRO A 87 -7.59 8.94 14.53
C PRO A 87 -7.56 8.87 16.05
N SER A 88 -7.43 7.69 16.66
CA SER A 88 -7.55 7.54 18.11
C SER A 88 -6.24 7.28 18.85
N CYS A 89 -5.12 7.05 18.16
CA CYS A 89 -3.81 6.90 18.80
C CYS A 89 -2.86 8.08 18.54
N TRP A 90 -3.38 9.23 18.10
CA TRP A 90 -2.60 10.40 17.73
C TRP A 90 -3.22 11.73 18.23
N PRO A 91 -2.43 12.61 18.88
CA PRO A 91 -1.39 12.34 19.87
C PRO A 91 -1.97 12.17 21.29
#